data_AF-A0A1G2MGS6-F1
#
_entry.id   AF-A0A1G2MGS6-F1
#
_cell.length_a   1.000
_cell.length_b   1.000
_cell.length_c   1.000
_cell.angle_alpha   90.00
_cell.angle_beta   90.00
_cell.angle_gamma   90.00
#
_symmetry.space_group_name_H-M   'P 1'
#
loop_
_entity.id
_entity.type
_entity.pdbx_description
1 polymer ?
#
loop_
_entity_poly.entity_id
_entity_poly.type
_entity_poly.pdbx_seq_one_letter_code
_entity_poly.pdbx_strand_id
1 'polypeptide(L)' 'MSLLTEPKIVFAQDIIRMSEKHIVRLTFVSSTEGEPVLDEEHTDFRWLTLDEMRQIKKLDEFTREVLEKKFCEICST' A
#
# COMPACT_ATOMS: atom_id res chain seq x y z
N MET A 1 -12.75 -12.80 2.04
CA MET A 1 -12.16 -11.63 1.36
C MET A 1 -12.17 -11.88 -0.15
N SER A 2 -12.77 -10.99 -0.94
CA SER A 2 -12.80 -11.04 -2.41
C SER A 2 -12.48 -9.67 -3.00
N LEU A 3 -11.80 -9.64 -4.15
CA LEU A 3 -11.57 -8.40 -4.91
C LEU A 3 -12.81 -8.05 -5.72
N LEU A 4 -13.22 -6.79 -5.68
CA LEU A 4 -14.36 -6.25 -6.42
C LEU A 4 -13.92 -5.61 -7.75
N THR A 5 -12.67 -5.19 -7.84
CA THR A 5 -12.11 -4.50 -9.01
C THR A 5 -10.76 -5.10 -9.41
N GLU A 6 -10.45 -5.05 -10.70
CA GLU A 6 -9.13 -5.43 -11.19
C GLU A 6 -8.06 -4.48 -10.61
N PRO A 7 -6.98 -5.00 -9.99
CA PRO A 7 -5.93 -4.16 -9.44
C PRO A 7 -5.29 -3.24 -10.48
N LYS A 8 -5.19 -1.95 -10.15
CA LYS A 8 -4.55 -0.94 -11.01
C LYS A 8 -3.22 -0.49 -10.41
N ILE A 9 -2.18 -0.42 -11.22
CA ILE A 9 -0.89 0.15 -10.81
C ILE A 9 -1.05 1.66 -10.66
N VAL A 10 -0.64 2.19 -9.50
CA VAL A 10 -0.65 3.64 -9.21
C VAL A 10 0.75 4.21 -9.01
N PHE A 11 1.73 3.36 -8.67
CA PHE A 11 3.09 3.83 -8.47
C PHE A 11 4.14 2.74 -8.71
N ALA A 12 5.31 3.17 -9.18
CA ALA A 12 6.49 2.34 -9.33
C ALA A 12 7.67 3.07 -8.68
N GLN A 13 8.32 2.42 -7.72
CA GLN A 13 9.42 2.99 -6.96
C GLN A 13 10.66 2.13 -7.09
N ASP A 14 11.79 2.79 -7.22
CA ASP A 14 13.10 2.19 -7.13
C ASP A 14 13.57 2.26 -5.67
N ILE A 15 13.47 1.14 -4.93
CA ILE A 15 13.61 1.18 -3.47
C ILE A 15 14.99 0.72 -2.99
N ILE A 16 15.64 -0.21 -3.69
CA ILE A 16 16.97 -0.72 -3.30
C ILE A 16 17.79 -0.98 -4.56
N ARG A 17 18.96 -0.33 -4.65
CA ARG A 17 19.99 -0.61 -5.65
C ARG A 17 21.24 -1.14 -4.96
N MET A 18 21.52 -2.42 -5.16
CA MET A 18 22.74 -3.09 -4.73
C MET A 18 23.50 -3.59 -5.96
N SER A 19 24.77 -3.93 -5.82
CA SER A 19 25.61 -4.39 -6.92
C SER A 19 25.05 -5.60 -7.68
N GLU A 20 24.29 -6.47 -7.00
CA GLU A 20 23.72 -7.70 -7.57
C GLU A 20 22.20 -7.69 -7.68
N LYS A 21 21.53 -6.69 -7.09
CA LYS A 21 20.06 -6.67 -6.99
C LYS A 21 19.53 -5.27 -7.17
N HIS A 22 18.49 -5.16 -7.99
CA HIS A 22 17.71 -3.96 -8.16
C HIS A 22 16.27 -4.27 -7.82
N ILE A 23 15.76 -3.64 -6.76
CA ILE A 23 14.42 -3.89 -6.24
C ILE A 23 13.52 -2.73 -6.61
N VAL A 24 12.49 -3.04 -7.39
CA VAL A 24 11.43 -2.12 -7.76
C VAL A 24 10.16 -2.53 -7.02
N ARG A 25 9.49 -1.59 -6.36
CA ARG A 25 8.17 -1.78 -5.73
C ARG A 25 7.10 -1.24 -6.66
N LEU A 26 6.13 -2.08 -7.01
CA LEU A 26 4.91 -1.67 -7.69
C LEU A 26 3.78 -1.59 -6.66
N THR A 27 3.09 -0.46 -6.63
CA THR A 27 1.92 -0.26 -5.76
C THR A 27 0.66 -0.35 -6.59
N PHE A 28 -0.28 -1.17 -6.13
CA PHE A 28 -1.58 -1.38 -6.75
C PHE A 28 -2.70 -0.89 -5.84
N VAL A 29 -3.81 -0.45 -6.44
CA VAL A 29 -5.07 -0.15 -5.75
C VAL A 29 -6.18 -1.07 -6.26
N SER A 30 -7.05 -1.51 -5.36
CA SER A 30 -8.25 -2.29 -5.66
C SER A 30 -9.26 -2.12 -4.52
N SER A 31 -10.53 -2.44 -4.81
CA SER A 31 -11.62 -2.49 -3.85
C SER A 31 -11.90 -3.94 -3.47
N THR A 32 -12.31 -4.18 -2.24
CA THR A 32 -12.48 -5.53 -1.70
C THR A 32 -13.63 -5.57 -0.69
N GLU A 33 -14.16 -6.77 -0.46
CA GLU A 33 -15.21 -7.03 0.54
C GLU A 33 -14.89 -8.27 1.39
N GLY A 34 -15.57 -8.35 2.54
CA GLY A 34 -15.41 -9.39 3.55
C GLY A 34 -14.41 -9.03 4.65
N GLU A 35 -14.21 -9.94 5.59
CA GLU A 35 -13.34 -9.74 6.75
C GLU A 35 -11.92 -10.26 6.48
N PRO A 36 -10.87 -9.48 6.81
CA PRO A 36 -9.48 -9.96 6.78
C PRO A 36 -9.25 -11.13 7.74
N VAL A 37 -8.54 -12.14 7.26
CA VAL A 37 -8.02 -13.25 8.08
C VAL A 37 -6.51 -13.22 7.97
N LEU A 38 -5.84 -13.04 9.12
CA LEU A 38 -4.38 -12.96 9.19
C LEU A 38 -3.77 -14.35 9.28
N ASP A 39 -2.61 -14.52 8.65
CA ASP A 39 -1.74 -15.68 8.86
C ASP A 39 -0.71 -15.39 9.97
N GLU A 40 0.28 -16.26 10.12
CA GLU A 40 1.31 -16.14 11.15
C GLU A 40 2.32 -15.00 10.92
N GLU A 41 2.35 -14.38 9.75
CA GLU A 41 3.26 -13.26 9.46
C GLU A 41 2.81 -11.95 10.13
N HIS A 42 1.53 -11.85 10.49
CA HIS A 42 0.91 -10.62 11.00
C HIS A 42 0.07 -10.87 12.25
N THR A 43 0.16 -9.96 13.23
CA THR A 43 -0.52 -10.10 14.53
C THR A 43 -1.77 -9.22 14.68
N ASP A 44 -1.91 -8.19 13.85
CA ASP A 44 -3.01 -7.23 13.94
C ASP A 44 -3.29 -6.56 12.59
N PHE A 45 -4.51 -6.08 12.40
CA PHE A 45 -4.92 -5.30 11.23
C PHE A 45 -5.92 -4.21 11.63
N ARG A 46 -5.97 -3.16 10.81
CA ARG A 46 -7.00 -2.12 10.93
C ARG A 46 -7.26 -1.45 9.61
N TRP A 47 -8.52 -1.15 9.35
CA TRP A 47 -8.93 -0.24 8.29
C TRP A 47 -8.63 1.20 8.72
N LEU A 48 -8.07 2.00 7.82
CA LEU A 48 -7.69 3.37 8.10
C LEU A 48 -8.16 4.29 6.99
N THR A 49 -8.61 5.46 7.40
CA THR A 49 -8.71 6.63 6.54
C THR A 49 -7.32 7.18 6.22
N LEU A 50 -7.24 8.06 5.23
CA LEU A 50 -6.01 8.76 4.91
C LEU A 50 -5.44 9.54 6.08
N ASP A 51 -6.28 10.30 6.76
CA ASP A 51 -5.82 11.19 7.81
C ASP A 51 -5.24 10.38 8.96
N GLU A 52 -5.84 9.22 9.27
CA GLU A 52 -5.29 8.27 10.23
C GLU A 52 -3.96 7.67 9.74
N MET A 53 -3.83 7.31 8.45
CA MET A 53 -2.57 6.83 7.89
C MET A 53 -1.45 7.88 7.98
N ARG A 54 -1.74 9.15 7.69
CA ARG A 54 -0.78 10.26 7.78
C ARG A 54 -0.26 10.49 9.21
N GLN A 55 -1.08 10.17 10.21
CA GLN A 55 -0.71 10.30 11.61
C GLN A 55 0.21 9.17 12.12
N ILE A 56 0.39 8.08 11.36
CA ILE A 56 1.30 6.99 11.74
C ILE A 56 2.74 7.50 11.69
N LYS A 57 3.40 7.59 12.85
CA LYS A 57 4.79 8.07 12.95
C LYS A 57 5.83 7.07 12.45
N LYS A 58 5.55 5.76 12.51
CA LYS A 58 6.49 4.69 12.14
C LYS A 58 6.19 4.06 10.78
N LEU A 59 5.78 4.86 9.80
CA LEU A 59 5.60 4.41 8.42
C LEU A 59 6.91 4.58 7.65
N ASP A 60 7.28 3.59 6.82
CA ASP A 60 8.49 3.66 5.99
C ASP A 60 8.39 4.79 4.96
N GLU A 61 9.55 5.30 4.53
CA GLU A 61 9.62 6.45 3.63
C GLU A 61 8.98 6.19 2.27
N PHE A 62 9.06 4.96 1.74
CA PHE A 62 8.47 4.62 0.44
C PHE A 62 6.95 4.59 0.52
N THR A 63 6.38 4.04 1.60
CA THR A 63 4.93 4.09 1.80
C THR A 63 4.44 5.52 2.07
N ARG A 64 5.20 6.34 2.81
CA ARG A 64 4.88 7.77 2.95
C ARG A 64 4.84 8.49 1.61
N GLU A 65 5.82 8.23 0.76
CA GLU A 65 5.88 8.84 -0.58
C GLU A 65 4.64 8.50 -1.41
N VAL A 66 4.17 7.25 -1.39
CA VAL A 66 2.92 6.84 -2.06
C VAL A 66 1.73 7.64 -1.54
N LEU A 67 1.57 7.75 -0.21
CA LEU A 67 0.48 8.48 0.43
C LEU A 67 0.50 9.98 0.15
N GLU A 68 1.67 10.56 -0.10
CA GLU A 68 1.81 11.99 -0.40
C GLU A 68 1.60 12.28 -1.89
N LYS A 69 2.12 11.42 -2.78
CA LYS A 69 2.15 11.69 -4.22
C LYS A 69 0.98 11.10 -5.01
N LYS A 70 0.39 10.01 -4.53
CA LYS A 70 -0.56 9.19 -5.33
C LYS A 70 -1.91 9.00 -4.70
N PHE A 71 -2.16 9.63 -3.56
CA PHE A 71 -3.38 9.42 -2.81
C PHE A 71 -4.67 9.76 -3.57
N CYS A 72 -4.68 10.84 -4.36
CA CYS A 72 -5.86 11.18 -5.18
C CYS A 72 -6.22 10.07 -6.17
N GLU A 73 -5.23 9.32 -6.68
CA GLU A 73 -5.44 8.20 -7.59
C GLU A 73 -5.97 6.96 -6.86
N ILE A 74 -5.71 6.84 -5.55
CA ILE A 74 -6.17 5.74 -4.69
C ILE A 74 -7.63 5.91 -4.28
N CYS A 75 -8.11 7.15 -4.09
CA CYS A 75 -9.48 7.43 -3.62
C CYS A 75 -10.50 7.78 -4.70
N SER A 76 -10.11 7.76 -5.98
CA SER A 76 -11.01 8.06 -7.10
C SER A 76 -11.68 6.81 -7.72
N THR A 77 -11.50 5.64 -7.09
CA THR A 77 -12.10 4.34 -7.46
C THR A 77 -13.08 3.88 -6.42
#